data_AF-A0A256ZW62-F1
#
_entry.id   AF-A0A256ZW62-F1
#
_cell.length_a   1.000
_cell.length_b   1.000
_cell.length_c   1.000
_cell.angle_alpha   90.00
_cell.angle_beta   90.00
_cell.angle_gamma   90.00
#
_symmetry.space_group_name_H-M   'P 1'
#
loop_
_entity.id
_entity.type
_entity.pdbx_description
1 polymer ?
#
loop_
_entity_poly.entity_id
_entity_poly.type
_entity_poly.pdbx_seq_one_letter_code
_entity_poly.pdbx_strand_id
1 'polypeptide(L)'
;MALATSIGFAVSSFLKPYAKEFFADEILATLPIVSFALGNSLGRFLSGALSDIFETRRVLAYTIVYHAINSIALVTLPYIIFVSTFIAGLGHGSMFTLFPKLTTEAYGSERIGQICGAVLSSTVLGSFLGSYMSNAVYDVLGTYAPAMLSLALIQVFSLAQTIKLKITTYAPS
;
A
#
# COMPACT_ATOMS: atom_id res chain seq x y z
N MET A 1 1.12 -6.50 10.76
CA MET A 1 0.53 -7.14 9.56
C MET A 1 -0.74 -6.43 9.10
N ALA A 2 -1.81 -6.35 9.92
CA ALA A 2 -3.01 -5.59 9.59
C ALA A 2 -2.75 -4.10 9.21
N LEU A 3 -1.84 -3.45 9.93
CA LEU A 3 -1.42 -2.07 9.65
C LEU A 3 -0.68 -1.87 8.32
N ALA A 4 -0.16 -2.94 7.68
CA ALA A 4 0.62 -2.81 6.43
C ALA A 4 -0.28 -2.63 5.20
N THR A 5 -1.43 -3.31 5.19
CA THR A 5 -2.42 -3.22 4.12
C THR A 5 -3.30 -1.96 4.23
N SER A 6 -3.49 -1.42 5.43
CA SER A 6 -4.35 -0.25 5.69
C SER A 6 -3.93 1.05 5.00
N ILE A 7 -2.65 1.19 4.63
CA ILE A 7 -2.07 2.49 4.29
C ILE A 7 -1.95 2.69 2.77
N GLY A 8 -1.88 1.62 1.98
CA GLY A 8 -1.87 1.72 0.52
C GLY A 8 -3.17 2.28 -0.07
N PHE A 9 -4.30 2.07 0.61
CA PHE A 9 -5.59 2.67 0.24
C PHE A 9 -5.67 4.15 0.60
N ALA A 10 -5.02 4.60 1.69
CA ALA A 10 -4.96 6.02 2.02
C ALA A 10 -4.40 6.81 0.83
N VAL A 11 -3.33 6.31 0.20
CA VAL A 11 -2.73 6.90 -1.03
C VAL A 11 -3.75 7.07 -2.15
N SER A 12 -4.64 6.09 -2.37
CA SER A 12 -5.69 6.21 -3.39
C SER A 12 -6.75 7.27 -3.04
N SER A 13 -7.00 7.51 -1.76
CA SER A 13 -8.08 8.39 -1.30
C SER A 13 -7.79 9.89 -1.43
N PHE A 14 -6.51 10.31 -1.38
CA PHE A 14 -6.11 11.71 -1.61
C PHE A 14 -5.47 11.95 -2.98
N LEU A 15 -5.40 10.92 -3.83
CA LEU A 15 -4.80 11.01 -5.16
C LEU A 15 -5.51 12.04 -6.07
N LYS A 16 -6.85 12.05 -6.08
CA LYS A 16 -7.64 13.02 -6.87
C LYS A 16 -7.50 14.44 -6.32
N PRO A 17 -7.66 14.71 -5.01
CA PRO A 17 -7.37 16.04 -4.43
C PRO A 17 -5.95 16.53 -4.73
N TYR A 18 -4.94 15.67 -4.55
CA TYR A 18 -3.54 16.01 -4.82
C TYR A 18 -3.30 16.30 -6.31
N ALA A 19 -3.87 15.49 -7.21
CA ALA A 19 -3.74 15.73 -8.64
C ALA A 19 -4.40 17.05 -9.09
N LYS A 20 -5.45 17.50 -8.39
CA LYS A 20 -6.08 18.81 -8.66
C LYS A 20 -5.19 20.01 -8.29
N GLU A 21 -4.16 19.84 -7.45
CA GLU A 21 -3.17 20.90 -7.20
C GLU A 21 -2.31 21.17 -8.44
N PHE A 22 -2.12 20.17 -9.31
CA PHE A 22 -1.24 20.25 -10.48
C PHE A 22 -2.00 20.32 -11.81
N PHE A 23 -3.23 19.80 -11.86
CA PHE A 23 -4.05 19.77 -13.06
C PHE A 23 -5.39 20.47 -12.83
N ALA A 24 -5.65 21.53 -13.60
CA ALA A 24 -6.93 22.23 -13.60
C ALA A 24 -8.05 21.42 -14.28
N ASP A 25 -7.67 20.49 -15.17
CA ASP A 25 -8.60 19.62 -15.89
C ASP A 25 -8.99 18.39 -15.04
N GLU A 26 -10.30 18.14 -14.94
CA GLU A 26 -10.83 17.07 -14.08
C GLU A 26 -10.52 15.66 -14.61
N ILE A 27 -10.39 15.49 -15.93
CA ILE A 27 -10.01 14.22 -16.54
C ILE A 27 -8.55 13.93 -16.19
N LEU A 28 -7.66 14.91 -16.38
CA LEU A 28 -6.24 14.77 -16.05
C LEU A 28 -6.01 14.46 -14.56
N ALA A 29 -6.81 15.03 -13.65
CA ALA A 29 -6.74 14.72 -12.22
C ALA A 29 -7.21 13.29 -11.85
N THR A 30 -7.95 12.62 -12.74
CA THR A 30 -8.49 11.27 -12.51
C THR A 30 -7.59 10.18 -13.10
N LEU A 31 -6.83 10.48 -14.16
CA LEU A 31 -5.92 9.54 -14.82
C LEU A 31 -4.89 8.87 -13.88
N PRO A 32 -4.35 9.51 -12.83
CA PRO A 32 -3.46 8.84 -11.88
C PRO A 32 -4.11 7.65 -11.15
N ILE A 33 -5.43 7.67 -10.95
CA ILE A 33 -6.20 6.56 -10.35
C ILE A 33 -6.22 5.36 -11.32
N VAL A 34 -6.39 5.63 -12.61
CA VAL A 34 -6.35 4.58 -13.65
C VAL A 34 -4.96 3.94 -13.71
N SER A 35 -3.91 4.77 -13.67
CA SER A 35 -2.51 4.30 -13.58
C SER A 35 -2.29 3.40 -12.36
N PHE A 36 -2.80 3.80 -11.19
CA PHE A 36 -2.77 2.98 -9.98
C PHE A 36 -3.51 1.65 -10.14
N ALA A 37 -4.70 1.65 -10.74
CA ALA A 37 -5.48 0.42 -10.96
C ALA A 37 -4.78 -0.58 -11.89
N LEU A 38 -4.12 -0.08 -12.93
CA LEU A 38 -3.29 -0.89 -13.84
C LEU A 38 -2.10 -1.49 -13.09
N GLY A 39 -1.38 -0.66 -12.33
CA GLY A 39 -0.27 -1.10 -11.49
C GLY A 39 -0.71 -2.17 -10.49
N ASN A 40 -1.83 -1.96 -9.80
CA ASN A 40 -2.41 -2.90 -8.84
C ASN A 40 -2.74 -4.26 -9.46
N SER A 41 -3.33 -4.25 -10.65
CA SER A 41 -3.63 -5.48 -11.38
C SER A 41 -2.32 -6.22 -11.72
N LEU A 42 -1.34 -5.52 -12.29
CA LEU A 42 -0.07 -6.13 -12.69
C LEU A 42 0.75 -6.63 -11.50
N GLY A 43 0.79 -5.86 -10.41
CA GLY A 43 1.50 -6.21 -9.18
C GLY A 43 1.00 -7.52 -8.58
N ARG A 44 -0.30 -7.82 -8.66
CA ARG A 44 -0.86 -9.09 -8.19
C ARG A 44 -0.29 -10.29 -8.94
N PHE A 45 -0.24 -10.20 -10.27
CA PHE A 45 0.29 -11.26 -11.12
C PHE A 45 1.80 -11.43 -10.93
N LEU A 46 2.56 -10.33 -10.97
CA LEU A 46 4.02 -10.37 -10.85
C LEU A 46 4.46 -10.91 -9.48
N SER A 47 3.88 -10.41 -8.40
CA SER A 47 4.22 -10.88 -7.05
C SER A 47 3.82 -12.33 -6.81
N GLY A 48 2.68 -12.78 -7.36
CA GLY A 48 2.27 -14.18 -7.32
C GLY A 48 3.33 -15.07 -7.94
N ALA A 49 3.66 -14.82 -9.22
CA ALA A 49 4.68 -15.56 -9.95
C ALA A 49 6.05 -15.50 -9.27
N LEU A 50 6.47 -14.32 -8.80
CA LEU A 50 7.74 -14.17 -8.09
C LEU A 50 7.75 -14.94 -6.77
N SER A 51 6.64 -15.00 -6.05
CA SER A 51 6.56 -15.74 -4.78
C SER A 51 6.53 -17.26 -4.97
N ASP A 52 6.22 -17.74 -6.17
CA ASP A 52 6.29 -19.18 -6.47
C ASP A 52 7.73 -19.62 -6.77
N ILE A 53 8.58 -18.68 -7.17
CA ILE A 53 10.00 -18.92 -7.50
C ILE A 53 10.91 -18.56 -6.31
N PHE A 54 10.60 -17.49 -5.60
CA PHE A 54 11.39 -16.95 -4.50
C PHE A 54 10.62 -17.03 -3.18
N GLU A 55 11.34 -17.01 -2.06
CA GLU A 55 10.73 -16.91 -0.73
C GLU A 55 9.76 -15.73 -0.65
N THR A 56 8.49 -16.01 -0.33
CA THR A 56 7.40 -15.00 -0.24
C THR A 56 7.80 -13.80 0.62
N ARG A 57 8.55 -14.05 1.70
CA ARG A 57 9.07 -13.00 2.60
C ARG A 57 10.03 -12.03 1.90
N ARG A 58 10.91 -12.53 1.02
CA ARG A 58 11.85 -11.68 0.27
C ARG A 58 11.11 -10.83 -0.75
N VAL A 59 10.14 -11.41 -1.46
CA VAL A 59 9.30 -10.67 -2.41
C VAL A 59 8.52 -9.56 -1.71
N LEU A 60 7.98 -9.83 -0.51
CA LEU A 60 7.31 -8.82 0.32
C LEU A 60 8.29 -7.72 0.77
N ALA A 61 9.50 -8.08 1.21
CA ALA A 61 10.49 -7.09 1.62
C ALA A 61 10.87 -6.14 0.47
N TYR A 62 11.14 -6.67 -0.72
CA TYR A 62 11.41 -5.85 -1.91
C TYR A 62 10.22 -4.96 -2.26
N THR A 63 9.00 -5.52 -2.18
CA THR A 63 7.76 -4.78 -2.40
C THR A 63 7.68 -3.53 -1.54
N ILE A 64 7.98 -3.66 -0.26
CA ILE A 64 7.85 -2.55 0.67
C ILE A 64 9.00 -1.54 0.48
N VAL A 65 10.22 -2.00 0.18
CA VAL A 65 11.37 -1.12 -0.06
C VAL A 65 11.11 -0.18 -1.24
N TYR A 66 10.73 -0.69 -2.41
CA TYR A 66 10.48 0.20 -3.54
C TYR A 66 9.25 1.08 -3.32
N HIS A 67 8.25 0.60 -2.58
CA HIS A 67 7.05 1.39 -2.29
C HIS A 67 7.36 2.59 -1.38
N ALA A 68 8.26 2.42 -0.41
CA ALA A 68 8.74 3.50 0.44
C ALA A 68 9.62 4.51 -0.33
N ILE A 69 10.47 4.04 -1.25
CA ILE A 69 11.25 4.93 -2.13
C ILE A 69 10.30 5.75 -3.02
N ASN A 70 9.27 5.10 -3.57
CA ASN A 70 8.29 5.75 -4.43
C ASN A 70 7.48 6.83 -3.70
N SER A 71 7.10 6.60 -2.44
CA SER A 71 6.35 7.60 -1.67
C SER A 71 7.20 8.85 -1.38
N ILE A 72 8.49 8.68 -1.07
CA ILE A 72 9.44 9.80 -0.94
C ILE A 72 9.61 10.52 -2.28
N ALA A 73 9.81 9.77 -3.37
CA ALA A 73 10.01 10.33 -4.71
C ALA A 73 8.83 11.21 -5.15
N LEU A 74 7.58 10.76 -4.90
CA LEU A 74 6.37 11.50 -5.25
C LEU A 74 6.26 12.84 -4.51
N VAL A 75 6.69 12.89 -3.24
CA VAL A 75 6.70 14.13 -2.45
C VAL A 75 7.75 15.11 -2.99
N THR A 76 8.91 14.61 -3.43
CA THR A 76 9.99 15.46 -3.95
C THR A 76 9.77 15.91 -5.40
N LEU A 77 9.13 15.08 -6.22
CA LEU A 77 8.99 15.26 -7.66
C LEU A 77 7.52 15.09 -8.07
N PRO A 78 6.64 16.09 -7.86
CA PRO A 78 5.21 15.92 -8.12
C PRO A 78 4.88 15.62 -9.60
N TYR A 79 5.75 16.02 -10.54
CA TYR A 79 5.56 15.78 -11.97
C TYR A 79 5.64 14.30 -12.39
N ILE A 80 6.17 13.41 -11.54
CA ILE A 80 6.19 11.95 -11.82
C ILE A 80 4.91 11.23 -11.35
N ILE A 81 3.84 11.96 -11.00
CA ILE A 81 2.61 11.41 -10.41
C ILE A 81 2.08 10.17 -11.13
N PHE A 82 2.06 10.13 -12.47
CA PHE A 82 1.58 8.96 -13.22
C PHE A 82 2.42 7.70 -13.01
N VAL A 83 3.74 7.86 -13.02
CA VAL A 83 4.70 6.77 -12.79
C VAL A 83 4.64 6.34 -11.33
N SER A 84 4.61 7.31 -10.43
CA SER A 84 4.55 7.03 -9.01
C SER A 84 3.25 6.35 -8.60
N THR A 85 2.11 6.70 -9.20
CA THR A 85 0.85 6.02 -8.89
C THR A 85 0.78 4.63 -9.49
N PHE A 86 1.40 4.40 -10.66
CA PHE A 86 1.58 3.06 -11.20
C PHE A 86 2.40 2.17 -10.25
N ILE A 87 3.56 2.65 -9.79
CA ILE A 87 4.45 1.92 -8.87
C ILE A 87 3.76 1.70 -7.52
N ALA A 88 3.02 2.70 -7.03
CA ALA A 88 2.22 2.57 -5.82
C ALA A 88 1.17 1.47 -6.00
N GLY A 89 0.49 1.43 -7.15
CA GLY A 89 -0.42 0.37 -7.55
C GLY A 89 0.26 -1.00 -7.52
N LEU A 90 1.43 -1.13 -8.14
CA LEU A 90 2.19 -2.38 -8.21
C LEU A 90 2.51 -2.94 -6.82
N GLY A 91 2.93 -2.07 -5.90
CA GLY A 91 3.16 -2.46 -4.50
C GLY A 91 1.89 -2.85 -3.77
N HIS A 92 0.81 -2.10 -4.00
CA HIS A 92 -0.47 -2.41 -3.40
C HIS A 92 -1.01 -3.77 -3.85
N GLY A 93 -0.96 -4.05 -5.14
CA GLY A 93 -1.36 -5.34 -5.70
C GLY A 93 -0.52 -6.49 -5.18
N SER A 94 0.78 -6.25 -5.03
CA SER A 94 1.71 -7.24 -4.48
C SER A 94 1.37 -7.63 -3.05
N MET A 95 0.96 -6.68 -2.21
CA MET A 95 0.55 -6.97 -0.83
C MET A 95 -0.71 -7.86 -0.78
N PHE A 96 -1.67 -7.65 -1.68
CA PHE A 96 -2.89 -8.46 -1.75
C PHE A 96 -2.63 -9.94 -2.07
N THR A 97 -1.61 -10.24 -2.87
CA THR A 97 -1.24 -11.61 -3.22
C THR A 97 -0.34 -12.26 -2.17
N LEU A 98 0.68 -11.53 -1.71
CA LEU A 98 1.71 -12.08 -0.80
C LEU A 98 1.17 -12.29 0.62
N PHE A 99 0.20 -11.47 1.05
CA PHE A 99 -0.28 -11.48 2.43
C PHE A 99 -1.07 -12.75 2.80
N PRO A 100 -2.09 -13.20 2.04
CA PRO A 100 -2.76 -14.47 2.29
C PRO A 100 -1.79 -15.64 2.22
N LYS A 101 -0.84 -15.62 1.27
CA LYS A 101 0.18 -16.67 1.14
C LYS A 101 1.03 -16.80 2.39
N LEU A 102 1.63 -15.70 2.88
CA LEU A 102 2.39 -15.68 4.13
C LEU A 102 1.56 -16.06 5.35
N THR A 103 0.29 -15.65 5.38
CA THR A 103 -0.62 -16.00 6.48
C THR A 103 -0.90 -17.50 6.48
N THR A 104 -1.08 -18.11 5.31
CA THR A 104 -1.24 -19.57 5.16
C THR A 104 0.02 -20.31 5.61
N GLU A 105 1.20 -19.87 5.16
CA GLU A 105 2.50 -20.45 5.51
C GLU A 105 2.78 -20.36 7.03
N ALA A 106 2.27 -19.31 7.69
CA ALA A 106 2.48 -19.05 9.11
C ALA A 106 1.48 -19.74 10.04
N TYR A 107 0.19 -19.76 9.66
CA TYR A 107 -0.92 -20.10 10.57
C TYR A 107 -1.79 -21.25 10.05
N GLY A 108 -1.48 -21.82 8.88
CA GLY A 108 -2.32 -22.80 8.21
C GLY A 108 -3.55 -22.19 7.53
N SER A 109 -4.24 -22.99 6.72
CA SER A 109 -5.41 -22.56 5.93
C SER A 109 -6.70 -22.45 6.75
N GLU A 110 -6.74 -23.01 7.96
CA GLU A 110 -7.98 -23.18 8.73
C GLU A 110 -8.59 -21.86 9.21
N ARG A 111 -7.76 -20.85 9.51
CA ARG A 111 -8.20 -19.53 10.01
C ARG A 111 -7.95 -18.38 9.04
N ILE A 112 -7.54 -18.67 7.81
CA ILE A 112 -7.11 -17.64 6.87
C ILE A 112 -8.23 -16.63 6.54
N GLY A 113 -9.46 -17.10 6.38
CA GLY A 113 -10.61 -16.22 6.10
C GLY A 113 -10.87 -15.23 7.23
N GLN A 114 -10.73 -15.66 8.48
CA GLN A 114 -10.90 -14.80 9.65
C GLN A 114 -9.76 -13.78 9.77
N ILE A 115 -8.51 -14.21 9.58
CA ILE A 115 -7.32 -13.34 9.66
C ILE A 115 -7.35 -12.30 8.52
N CYS A 116 -7.54 -12.75 7.28
CA CYS A 116 -7.64 -11.86 6.12
C CYS A 116 -8.85 -10.93 6.23
N GLY A 117 -10.00 -11.42 6.72
CA GLY A 117 -11.18 -10.60 6.95
C GLY A 117 -10.93 -9.49 7.97
N ALA A 118 -10.35 -9.79 9.12
CA ALA A 118 -9.99 -8.80 10.13
C ALA A 118 -9.00 -7.75 9.59
N VAL A 119 -8.02 -8.19 8.81
CA VAL A 119 -7.01 -7.33 8.18
C VAL A 119 -7.65 -6.39 7.14
N LEU A 120 -8.52 -6.91 6.28
CA LEU A 120 -9.24 -6.11 5.28
C LEU A 120 -10.17 -5.10 5.96
N SER A 121 -10.89 -5.48 7.01
CA SER A 121 -11.73 -4.55 7.78
C SER A 121 -10.90 -3.44 8.41
N SER A 122 -9.76 -3.76 9.02
CA SER A 122 -8.84 -2.76 9.57
C SER A 122 -8.25 -1.84 8.49
N THR A 123 -8.16 -2.35 7.25
CA THR A 123 -7.67 -1.60 6.10
C THR A 123 -8.68 -0.56 5.65
N VAL A 124 -9.95 -0.94 5.53
CA VAL A 124 -11.05 -0.01 5.20
C VAL A 124 -11.18 1.08 6.27
N LEU A 125 -11.14 0.70 7.55
CA LEU A 125 -11.20 1.65 8.66
C LEU A 125 -10.02 2.63 8.65
N GLY A 126 -8.80 2.12 8.46
CA GLY A 126 -7.59 2.95 8.35
C GLY A 126 -7.64 3.91 7.17
N SER A 127 -8.21 3.49 6.05
CA SER A 127 -8.37 4.32 4.85
C SER A 127 -9.36 5.46 5.08
N PHE A 128 -10.49 5.15 5.72
CA PHE A 128 -11.50 6.14 6.08
C PHE A 128 -10.92 7.20 7.03
N LEU A 129 -10.28 6.77 8.12
CA LEU A 129 -9.65 7.66 9.09
C LEU A 129 -8.51 8.47 8.46
N GLY A 130 -7.63 7.82 7.68
CA GLY A 130 -6.52 8.48 7.02
C GLY A 130 -6.96 9.56 6.03
N SER A 131 -8.03 9.31 5.28
CA SER A 131 -8.63 10.30 4.37
C SER A 131 -9.21 11.48 5.12
N TYR A 132 -9.96 11.21 6.19
CA TYR A 132 -10.55 12.25 7.04
C TYR A 132 -9.46 13.14 7.66
N MET A 133 -8.43 12.54 8.27
CA MET A 133 -7.33 13.29 8.86
C MET A 133 -6.51 14.06 7.83
N SER A 134 -6.28 13.49 6.64
CA SER A 134 -5.53 14.17 5.58
C SER A 134 -6.26 15.42 5.06
N ASN A 135 -7.59 15.37 4.95
CA ASN A 135 -8.39 16.54 4.59
C ASN A 135 -8.41 17.58 5.71
N ALA A 136 -8.54 17.16 6.98
CA ALA A 136 -8.47 18.10 8.10
C ALA A 136 -7.10 18.81 8.19
N VAL A 137 -6.00 18.10 7.87
CA VAL A 137 -4.66 18.69 7.76
C VAL A 137 -4.60 19.71 6.62
N TYR A 138 -5.20 19.41 5.47
CA TYR A 138 -5.29 20.33 4.34
C TYR A 138 -6.11 21.58 4.68
N ASP A 139 -7.25 21.44 5.37
CA ASP A 139 -8.10 22.56 5.77
C ASP A 139 -7.37 23.57 6.67
N VAL A 140 -6.40 23.10 7.48
CA VAL A 140 -5.62 23.95 8.40
C VAL A 140 -4.35 24.51 7.76
N LEU A 141 -3.63 23.70 6.97
CA LEU A 141 -2.29 24.05 6.46
C LEU A 141 -2.26 24.43 4.98
N GLY A 142 -3.35 24.20 4.25
CA GLY A 142 -3.46 24.46 2.81
C GLY A 142 -2.59 23.55 1.93
N THR A 143 -2.04 22.46 2.46
CA THR A 143 -1.19 21.52 1.73
C THR A 143 -1.28 20.10 2.27
N TYR A 144 -1.20 19.10 1.39
CA TYR A 144 -1.18 17.67 1.75
C TYR A 144 0.21 17.14 2.14
N ALA A 145 1.29 17.92 1.98
CA ALA A 145 2.65 17.43 2.22
C ALA A 145 2.87 16.79 3.63
N PRO A 146 2.38 17.37 4.75
CA PRO A 146 2.53 16.77 6.07
C PRO A 146 1.73 15.47 6.24
N ALA A 147 0.56 15.38 5.62
CA ALA A 147 -0.26 14.18 5.59
C ALA A 147 0.45 13.05 4.80
N MET A 148 1.06 13.38 3.66
CA MET A 148 1.82 12.40 2.87
C MET A 148 3.05 11.89 3.60
N LEU A 149 3.81 12.78 4.27
CA LEU A 149 4.99 12.40 5.05
C LEU A 149 4.64 11.53 6.27
N SER A 150 3.58 11.88 7.00
CA SER A 150 3.12 11.07 8.14
C SER A 150 2.68 9.67 7.70
N LEU A 151 1.98 9.55 6.57
CA LEU A 151 1.62 8.25 6.00
C LEU A 151 2.84 7.44 5.55
N ALA A 152 3.85 8.09 4.95
CA ALA A 152 5.12 7.44 4.60
C ALA A 152 5.86 6.91 5.85
N LEU A 153 5.89 7.67 6.94
CA LEU A 153 6.50 7.22 8.21
C LEU A 153 5.77 6.02 8.81
N ILE A 154 4.43 6.02 8.77
CA ILE A 154 3.62 4.90 9.26
C ILE A 154 3.84 3.65 8.39
N GLN A 155 4.03 3.80 7.06
CA GLN A 155 4.41 2.68 6.19
C GLN A 155 5.76 2.04 6.60
N VAL A 156 6.78 2.87 6.87
CA VAL A 156 8.10 2.41 7.32
C VAL A 156 8.02 1.72 8.69
N PHE A 157 7.17 2.22 9.60
CA PHE A 157 6.94 1.56 10.88
C PHE A 157 6.28 0.18 10.70
N SER A 158 5.31 0.08 9.80
CA SER A 158 4.62 -1.18 9.49
C SER A 158 5.55 -2.22 8.84
N LEU A 159 6.51 -1.78 8.03
CA LEU A 159 7.61 -2.61 7.53
C LEU A 159 8.42 -3.21 8.67
N ALA A 160 8.85 -2.37 9.62
CA ALA A 160 9.65 -2.82 10.76
C ALA A 160 8.94 -3.90 11.59
N GLN A 161 7.62 -3.78 11.76
CA GLN A 161 6.81 -4.79 12.45
C GLN A 161 6.71 -6.10 11.66
N THR A 162 6.60 -6.02 10.33
CA THR A 162 6.50 -7.20 9.47
C THR A 162 7.81 -7.97 9.39
N ILE A 163 8.95 -7.28 9.40
CA ILE A 163 10.28 -7.90 9.45
C ILE A 163 10.52 -8.59 10.81
N LYS A 164 10.06 -7.97 11.91
CA LYS A 164 10.22 -8.49 13.28
C LYS A 164 9.34 -9.70 13.61
N LEU A 165 8.28 -9.94 12.84
CA LEU A 165 7.50 -11.18 12.98
C LEU A 165 8.38 -12.37 12.59
N LYS A 166 8.92 -13.07 13.59
CA LYS A 166 9.38 -14.45 13.44
C LYS A 166 8.14 -15.29 13.12
N ILE A 167 7.91 -15.57 11.85
CA ILE A 167 6.97 -16.60 11.45
C ILE A 167 7.63 -17.93 11.82
N THR A 168 7.22 -18.50 12.94
CA THR A 168 7.54 -19.90 13.26
C THR A 168 6.75 -20.73 12.24
N THR A 169 7.45 -21.28 11.25
CA THR A 169 6.84 -22.09 10.19
C THR A 169 6.01 -23.20 10.82
N TYR A 170 4.72 -23.25 10.48
CA TYR A 170 3.86 -24.32 10.95
C TYR A 170 4.31 -25.63 10.27
N ALA A 171 4.87 -26.56 11.03
CA ALA A 171 5.19 -27.89 10.51
C ALA A 171 3.89 -28.70 10.44
N PRO A 172 3.46 -29.20 9.27
CA PRO A 172 2.31 -30.09 9.19
C PRO A 172 2.63 -31.38 9.96
N SER A 173 1.78 -31.73 10.92
CA SER A 173 1.78 -33.00 11.65
C SER A 173 1.25 -34.14 10.79
#